data_AF-A0A3C0GA74-F1
#
_entry.id   AF-A0A3C0GA74-F1
#
_cell.length_a   1.000
_cell.length_b   1.000
_cell.length_c   1.000
_cell.angle_alpha   90.00
_cell.angle_beta   90.00
_cell.angle_gamma   90.00
#
_symmetry.space_group_name_H-M   'P 1'
#
loop_
_entity.id
_entity.type
_entity.pdbx_description
1 polymer ?
#
loop_
_entity_poly.entity_id
_entity_poly.type
_entity_poly.pdbx_seq_one_letter_code
_entity_poly.pdbx_strand_id
1 'polypeptide(L)' 'DVFIRGVFGETFMNIAHRFYNNKDFWWIIARANNQGNSIYTKPGKEYRIPQNVNLILQEFKELNS' A
#
# COMPACT_ATOMS: atom_id res chain seq x y z
N ASP A 1 -2.46 1.40 -11.88
CA ASP A 1 -2.75 1.62 -10.44
C ASP A 1 -4.24 1.73 -10.21
N VAL A 2 -4.66 1.59 -8.95
CA VAL A 2 -6.05 1.84 -8.52
C VAL A 2 -6.02 2.97 -7.48
N PHE A 3 -7.06 3.80 -7.45
CA PHE A 3 -7.22 4.86 -6.47
C PHE A 3 -8.46 4.58 -5.63
N ILE A 4 -8.33 4.70 -4.31
CA ILE A 4 -9.44 4.53 -3.38
C ILE A 4 -9.53 5.72 -2.44
N ARG A 5 -10.71 5.95 -1.88
CA ARG A 5 -10.91 6.94 -0.83
C ARG A 5 -10.78 6.27 0.54
N GLY A 6 -9.95 6.83 1.40
CA GLY A 6 -9.75 6.35 2.76
C GLY A 6 -11.03 6.42 3.58
N VAL A 7 -11.19 5.45 4.47
CA VAL A 7 -12.34 5.32 5.38
C VAL A 7 -11.84 5.13 6.82
N PHE A 8 -12.61 5.62 7.79
CA PHE A 8 -12.21 5.56 9.19
C PHE A 8 -12.00 4.10 9.63
N GLY A 9 -10.88 3.83 10.32
CA GLY A 9 -10.54 2.50 10.82
C GLY A 9 -9.93 1.53 9.80
N GLU A 10 -9.94 1.84 8.49
CA GLU A 10 -9.27 1.00 7.49
C GLU A 10 -7.75 1.21 7.52
N THR A 11 -7.01 0.12 7.49
CA THR A 11 -5.54 0.13 7.46
C THR A 11 -4.99 -0.27 6.07
N PHE A 12 -3.75 0.11 5.79
CA PHE A 12 -3.01 -0.37 4.63
C PHE A 12 -2.85 -1.89 4.61
N MET A 13 -2.91 -2.57 5.76
CA MET A 13 -2.94 -4.03 5.82
C MET A 13 -4.25 -4.60 5.28
N ASN A 14 -5.40 -3.99 5.63
CA ASN A 14 -6.70 -4.37 5.06
C ASN A 14 -6.71 -4.19 3.54
N ILE A 15 -6.17 -3.06 3.07
CA ILE A 15 -6.10 -2.75 1.63
C ILE A 15 -5.15 -3.70 0.91
N ALA A 16 -3.95 -3.96 1.46
CA ALA A 16 -2.99 -4.90 0.87
C ALA A 16 -3.55 -6.33 0.82
N HIS A 17 -4.27 -6.77 1.86
CA HIS A 17 -4.99 -8.03 1.80
C HIS A 17 -6.04 -8.05 0.68
N ARG A 18 -6.83 -6.98 0.52
CA ARG A 18 -7.88 -6.89 -0.51
C ARG A 18 -7.33 -6.85 -1.94
N PHE A 19 -6.23 -6.13 -2.18
CA PHE A 19 -5.71 -5.91 -3.54
C PHE A 19 -4.56 -6.83 -3.94
N TYR A 20 -3.77 -7.29 -2.97
CA TYR A 20 -2.58 -8.12 -3.24
C TYR A 20 -2.70 -9.53 -2.69
N ASN A 21 -3.83 -9.85 -2.03
CA ASN A 21 -4.03 -11.10 -1.29
C ASN A 21 -2.93 -11.35 -0.22
N ASN A 22 -2.25 -10.28 0.23
CA ASN A 22 -1.17 -10.36 1.21
C ASN A 22 -1.09 -9.08 2.04
N LYS A 23 -1.39 -9.18 3.34
CA LYS A 23 -1.36 -8.05 4.28
C LYS A 23 0.05 -7.51 4.52
N ASP A 24 1.08 -8.33 4.35
CA ASP A 24 2.47 -7.97 4.64
C ASP A 24 3.03 -6.98 3.60
N PHE A 25 2.35 -6.84 2.46
CA PHE A 25 2.67 -5.86 1.41
C PHE A 25 2.10 -4.45 1.68
N TRP A 26 1.61 -4.18 2.90
CA TRP A 26 1.10 -2.86 3.29
C TRP A 26 2.11 -1.72 3.06
N TRP A 27 3.41 -2.00 3.18
CA TRP A 27 4.47 -1.02 3.00
C TRP A 27 4.54 -0.48 1.56
N ILE A 28 4.10 -1.26 0.57
CA ILE A 28 4.02 -0.83 -0.84
C ILE A 28 3.05 0.35 -0.96
N ILE A 29 1.90 0.24 -0.29
CA ILE A 29 0.88 1.29 -0.25
C ILE A 29 1.39 2.48 0.56
N ALA A 30 1.99 2.23 1.72
CA ALA A 30 2.55 3.28 2.57
C ALA A 30 3.59 4.14 1.83
N ARG A 31 4.53 3.48 1.13
CA ARG A 31 5.59 4.14 0.35
C ARG A 31 5.02 4.90 -0.84
N ALA A 32 4.08 4.31 -1.57
CA ALA A 32 3.43 4.97 -2.70
C ALA A 32 2.64 6.24 -2.33
N ASN A 33 2.26 6.39 -1.06
CA ASN A 33 1.48 7.52 -0.56
C ASN A 33 2.25 8.39 0.44
N ASN A 34 3.58 8.24 0.53
CA ASN A 34 4.46 8.97 1.44
C ASN A 34 3.94 8.99 2.90
N GLN A 35 3.39 7.87 3.37
CA GLN A 35 2.78 7.76 4.70
C GLN A 35 3.49 6.71 5.55
N GLY A 36 4.54 7.12 6.27
CA GLY A 36 5.34 6.24 7.14
C GLY A 36 4.96 6.28 8.63
N ASN A 37 4.17 7.26 9.07
CA ASN A 37 3.87 7.47 10.49
C ASN A 37 2.61 6.77 10.99
N SER A 38 1.83 6.17 10.09
CA SER A 38 0.61 5.44 10.43
C SER A 38 0.18 4.52 9.29
N ILE A 39 -0.36 3.36 9.64
CA ILE A 39 -0.97 2.44 8.68
C ILE A 39 -2.45 2.76 8.42
N TYR A 40 -3.07 3.64 9.21
CA TYR A 40 -4.48 3.97 9.06
C TYR A 40 -4.69 4.95 7.90
N THR A 41 -5.76 4.73 7.14
CA THR A 41 -6.21 5.72 6.17
C THR A 41 -6.88 6.91 6.86
N LYS A 42 -6.82 8.08 6.22
CA LYS A 42 -7.56 9.27 6.62
C LYS A 42 -8.87 9.31 5.83
N PRO A 43 -10.04 9.44 6.49
CA PRO A 43 -11.31 9.58 5.80
C PRO A 43 -11.25 10.67 4.73
N GLY A 44 -11.70 10.34 3.50
CA GLY A 44 -11.78 11.32 2.41
C GLY A 44 -10.48 11.57 1.64
N LYS A 45 -9.30 11.20 2.17
CA LYS A 45 -8.03 11.25 1.44
C LYS A 45 -8.00 10.16 0.36
N GLU A 46 -7.51 10.50 -0.82
CA GLU A 46 -7.26 9.52 -1.88
C GLU A 46 -5.93 8.80 -1.63
N TYR A 47 -5.92 7.49 -1.90
CA TYR A 47 -4.75 6.62 -1.78
C TYR A 47 -4.50 5.89 -3.10
N ARG A 48 -3.26 5.97 -3.58
CA ARG A 48 -2.76 5.20 -4.73
C ARG A 48 -2.40 3.79 -4.29
N ILE A 49 -2.92 2.79 -4.98
CA ILE A 49 -2.65 1.37 -4.76
C ILE A 49 -1.90 0.84 -6.00
N PRO A 50 -0.55 0.72 -5.95
CA PRO A 50 0.24 0.20 -7.06
C PRO A 50 -0.16 -1.22 -7.45
N GLN A 51 -0.40 -1.48 -8.74
CA GLN A 51 -0.82 -2.83 -9.17
C GLN A 51 0.32 -3.70 -9.68
N ASN A 52 1.46 -3.11 -10.07
CA ASN A 52 2.62 -3.86 -10.53
C ASN A 52 3.49 -4.36 -9.34
N VAL A 53 2.89 -5.16 -8.46
CA VAL A 53 3.52 -5.62 -7.21
C VAL A 53 4.77 -6.46 -7.47
N ASN A 54 4.75 -7.32 -8.49
CA ASN A 54 5.89 -8.19 -8.82
C ASN A 54 7.15 -7.38 -9.17
N LEU A 55 7.01 -6.33 -9.99
CA LEU A 55 8.12 -5.45 -10.33
C LEU A 55 8.67 -4.74 -9.08
N ILE A 56 7.80 -4.20 -8.24
CA ILE A 56 8.19 -3.52 -6.99
C ILE A 56 8.97 -4.46 -6.06
N LEU A 57 8.55 -5.72 -5.95
CA LEU A 57 9.24 -6.72 -5.13
C LEU A 57 10.58 -7.13 -5.72
N GLN A 58 10.68 -7.22 -7.05
CA GLN A 58 11.93 -7.49 -7.75
C GLN A 58 12.94 -6.36 -7.51
N GLU A 59 12.55 -5.10 -7.79
CA GLU A 59 13.39 -3.92 -7.56
C GLU A 59 13.82 -3.81 -6.09
N PHE A 60 12.91 -4.11 -5.15
CA PHE A 60 13.24 -4.14 -3.73
C PHE A 60 14.32 -5.20 -3.41
N LYS A 61 14.24 -6.40 -3.99
CA LYS A 61 15.26 -7.43 -3.80
C LYS A 61 16.61 -7.00 -4.38
N GLU A 62 16.60 -6.48 -5.61
CA GLU A 62 17.81 -6.04 -6.32
C GLU A 62 18.55 -4.93 -5.56
N LEU A 63 17.83 -3.97 -4.97
CA LEU A 63 18.43 -2.89 -4.18
C LEU A 63 19.02 -3.32 -2.84
N ASN A 64 18.64 -4.49 -2.32
CA ASN A 64 19.10 -5.03 -1.03
C ASN A 64 19.99 -6.28 -1.19
N SER A 65 20.47 -6.54 -2.41
CA SER A 65 21.37 -7.65 -2.75
C SER A 65 22.84 -7.29 -2.52
#